data_AF-A0AA90YT64-F1
#
_entry.id   AF-A0AA90YT64-F1
#
_cell.length_a   1.000
_cell.length_b   1.000
_cell.length_c   1.000
_cell.angle_alpha   90.00
_cell.angle_beta   90.00
_cell.angle_gamma   90.00
#
_symmetry.space_group_name_H-M   'P 1'
#
loop_
_entity.id
_entity.type
_entity.pdbx_description
1 polymer ?
#
loop_
_entity_poly.entity_id
_entity_poly.type
_entity_poly.pdbx_seq_one_letter_code
_entity_poly.pdbx_strand_id
1 'polypeptide(L)'
;MTTFSEFVQKAKDDYTRVEDELKSFEQKVKDAGDATDKWTQEQVTKLQSDLQEAKDKVTDLADRIQKEGEDAVTDAHDQAKNHWEALHAAVAAYRDHLDKSVA
;
A
#
# COMPACT_ATOMS: atom_id res chain seq x y z
N MET A 1 8.94 21.43 -2.17
CA MET A 1 7.59 20.94 -2.50
C MET A 1 7.81 19.71 -3.35
N THR A 2 7.37 18.55 -2.90
CA THR A 2 7.34 17.35 -3.75
C THR A 2 6.29 17.62 -4.82
N THR A 3 6.69 17.59 -6.09
CA THR A 3 5.76 17.76 -7.22
C THR A 3 4.83 16.55 -7.32
N PHE A 4 3.67 16.70 -7.96
CA PHE A 4 2.72 15.58 -8.06
C PHE A 4 3.35 14.38 -8.78
N SER A 5 4.20 14.65 -9.78
CA SER A 5 4.95 13.60 -10.48
C SER A 5 5.93 12.85 -9.58
N GLU A 6 6.61 13.54 -8.66
CA GLU A 6 7.48 12.89 -7.66
C GLU A 6 6.68 12.05 -6.67
N PHE A 7 5.50 12.52 -6.23
CA PHE A 7 4.61 11.71 -5.39
C PHE A 7 4.17 10.44 -6.12
N VAL A 8 3.72 10.55 -7.37
CA VAL A 8 3.27 9.40 -8.17
C VAL A 8 4.40 8.38 -8.35
N GLN A 9 5.61 8.83 -8.68
CA GLN A 9 6.76 7.93 -8.81
C GLN A 9 7.10 7.26 -7.48
N LYS A 10 7.24 8.04 -6.41
CA LYS A 10 7.54 7.52 -5.08
C LYS A 10 6.48 6.52 -4.61
N ALA A 11 5.21 6.81 -4.82
CA ALA A 11 4.12 5.92 -4.47
C ALA A 11 4.21 4.61 -5.26
N LYS A 12 4.51 4.65 -6.58
CA LYS A 12 4.71 3.45 -7.40
C LYS A 12 5.88 2.59 -6.94
N ASP A 13 7.01 3.21 -6.61
CA ASP A 13 8.17 2.52 -6.04
C ASP A 13 7.83 1.88 -4.69
N ASP A 14 7.22 2.64 -3.79
CA ASP A 14 6.81 2.17 -2.46
C ASP A 14 5.78 1.04 -2.58
N TYR A 15 4.83 1.11 -3.51
CA TYR A 15 3.86 0.06 -3.76
C TYR A 15 4.50 -1.24 -4.23
N THR A 16 5.51 -1.15 -5.11
CA THR A 16 6.24 -2.34 -5.57
C THR A 16 6.97 -2.99 -4.41
N ARG A 17 7.61 -2.17 -3.56
CA ARG A 17 8.27 -2.65 -2.34
C ARG A 17 7.27 -3.28 -1.35
N VAL A 18 6.16 -2.61 -1.07
CA VAL A 18 5.11 -3.13 -0.18
C VAL A 18 4.54 -4.44 -0.71
N GLU A 19 4.37 -4.58 -2.04
CA GLU A 19 3.92 -5.83 -2.63
C GLU A 19 4.89 -6.99 -2.36
N ASP A 20 6.19 -6.75 -2.50
CA ASP A 20 7.24 -7.74 -2.19
C ASP A 20 7.27 -8.09 -0.70
N GLU A 21 7.10 -7.09 0.18
CA GLU A 21 6.98 -7.30 1.63
C GLU A 21 5.73 -8.13 1.96
N LEU A 22 4.57 -7.81 1.38
CA LEU A 22 3.32 -8.56 1.58
C LEU A 22 3.42 -9.99 1.06
N LYS A 23 4.05 -10.23 -0.09
CA LYS A 23 4.32 -11.58 -0.60
C LYS A 23 5.22 -12.36 0.36
N SER A 24 6.27 -11.72 0.86
CA SER A 24 7.16 -12.34 1.86
C SER A 24 6.42 -12.66 3.16
N PHE A 25 5.52 -11.79 3.61
CA PHE A 25 4.68 -12.05 4.76
C PHE A 25 3.68 -13.19 4.50
N GLU A 26 2.98 -13.19 3.36
CA GLU A 26 2.07 -14.28 2.99
C GLU A 26 2.80 -15.63 2.98
N GLN A 27 4.03 -15.66 2.47
CA GLN A 27 4.90 -16.84 2.52
C GLN A 27 5.18 -17.25 3.96
N LYS A 28 5.58 -16.31 4.83
CA LYS A 28 5.81 -16.59 6.27
C LYS A 28 4.56 -17.09 6.98
N VAL A 29 3.39 -16.53 6.69
CA VAL A 29 2.10 -16.98 7.23
C VAL A 29 1.80 -18.40 6.78
N LYS A 30 2.04 -18.72 5.49
CA LYS A 30 1.88 -20.07 4.95
C LYS A 30 2.85 -21.06 5.61
N ASP A 31 4.11 -20.67 5.80
CA ASP A 31 5.14 -21.50 6.44
C ASP A 31 4.87 -21.73 7.93
N ALA A 32 4.37 -20.72 8.63
CA ALA A 32 3.92 -20.84 10.02
C ALA A 32 2.64 -21.68 10.16
N GLY A 33 1.88 -21.86 9.06
CA GLY A 33 0.67 -22.67 9.04
C GLY A 33 -0.39 -22.19 10.04
N ASP A 34 -0.99 -23.13 10.78
CA ASP A 34 -1.98 -22.86 11.83
C ASP A 34 -1.42 -22.07 13.04
N ALA A 35 -0.10 -21.88 13.14
CA ALA A 35 0.49 -21.07 14.21
C ALA A 35 0.20 -19.57 14.03
N THR A 36 -0.18 -19.16 12.82
CA THR A 36 -0.54 -17.76 12.55
C THR A 36 -2.02 -17.53 12.77
N ASP A 37 -2.36 -16.53 13.59
CA ASP A 37 -3.76 -16.19 13.86
C ASP A 37 -4.52 -15.82 12.58
N LYS A 38 -5.81 -16.16 12.55
CA LYS A 38 -6.73 -15.84 11.44
C LYS A 38 -6.68 -14.36 11.05
N TRP A 39 -6.46 -13.49 12.03
CA TRP A 39 -6.27 -12.05 11.81
C TRP A 39 -5.15 -11.77 10.80
N THR A 40 -4.01 -12.46 10.90
CA THR A 40 -2.84 -12.26 10.04
C THR A 40 -3.13 -12.69 8.59
N GLN A 41 -3.88 -13.77 8.40
CA GLN A 41 -4.34 -14.21 7.07
C GLN A 41 -5.34 -13.21 6.45
N GLU A 42 -6.28 -12.72 7.24
CA GLU A 42 -7.26 -11.71 6.81
C GLU A 42 -6.58 -10.37 6.50
N GLN A 43 -5.58 -9.96 7.29
CA GLN A 43 -4.84 -8.73 7.05
C GLN A 43 -4.01 -8.79 5.77
N VAL A 44 -3.35 -9.90 5.44
CA VAL A 44 -2.56 -9.97 4.20
C VAL A 44 -3.45 -9.79 2.97
N THR A 45 -4.62 -10.42 2.97
CA THR A 45 -5.61 -10.29 1.89
C THR A 45 -6.13 -8.86 1.80
N LYS A 46 -6.43 -8.24 2.94
CA LYS A 46 -6.90 -6.86 3.00
C LYS A 46 -5.84 -5.89 2.51
N LEU A 47 -4.59 -6.04 2.95
CA LEU A 47 -3.47 -5.19 2.53
C LEU A 47 -3.17 -5.31 1.04
N GLN A 48 -3.29 -6.51 0.45
CA GLN A 48 -3.18 -6.69 -0.99
C GLN A 48 -4.29 -5.92 -1.73
N SER A 49 -5.52 -5.97 -1.22
CA SER A 49 -6.64 -5.20 -1.80
C SER A 49 -6.42 -3.69 -1.66
N ASP A 50 -6.04 -3.21 -0.47
CA ASP A 50 -5.77 -1.80 -0.20
C ASP A 50 -4.61 -1.29 -1.06
N LEU A 51 -3.56 -2.10 -1.25
CA LEU A 51 -2.43 -1.81 -2.13
C LEU A 51 -2.88 -1.63 -3.58
N GLN A 52 -3.76 -2.51 -4.05
CA GLN A 52 -4.27 -2.44 -5.41
C GLN A 52 -5.12 -1.18 -5.62
N GLU A 53 -6.02 -0.86 -4.67
CA GLU A 53 -6.82 0.37 -4.71
C GLU A 53 -5.93 1.63 -4.67
N ALA A 54 -4.86 1.61 -3.86
CA ALA A 54 -3.91 2.69 -3.77
C ALA A 54 -3.12 2.89 -5.09
N LYS A 55 -2.72 1.78 -5.75
CA LYS A 55 -2.10 1.79 -7.09
C LYS A 55 -3.03 2.37 -8.14
N ASP A 56 -4.30 1.98 -8.14
CA ASP A 56 -5.29 2.46 -9.10
C ASP A 56 -5.52 3.98 -8.93
N LYS A 57 -5.68 4.47 -7.69
CA LYS A 57 -5.83 5.91 -7.40
C LYS A 57 -4.62 6.74 -7.84
N VAL A 58 -3.41 6.24 -7.60
CA VAL A 58 -2.18 6.94 -8.02
C VAL A 58 -2.04 6.93 -9.55
N THR A 59 -2.47 5.86 -10.21
CA THR A 59 -2.45 5.77 -11.67
C THR A 59 -3.48 6.71 -12.29
N ASP A 60 -4.70 6.74 -11.77
CA ASP A 60 -5.74 7.69 -12.19
C ASP A 60 -5.30 9.14 -11.97
N LEU A 61 -4.70 9.43 -10.81
CA LEU A 61 -4.10 10.73 -10.53
C LEU A 61 -3.06 11.11 -11.58
N ALA A 62 -2.14 10.21 -11.94
CA ALA A 62 -1.13 10.47 -12.96
C ALA A 62 -1.74 10.81 -14.32
N ASP A 63 -2.78 10.06 -14.72
CA ASP A 63 -3.52 10.27 -15.96
C ASP A 63 -4.24 11.62 -15.96
N ARG A 64 -4.86 11.99 -14.83
CA ARG A 64 -5.56 13.27 -14.66
C ARG A 64 -4.58 14.44 -14.60
N ILE A 65 -3.42 14.31 -13.96
CA ILE A 65 -2.35 15.34 -14.01
C ILE A 65 -1.96 15.61 -15.46
N GLN A 66 -1.79 14.57 -16.27
CA GLN A 66 -1.46 14.74 -17.69
C GLN A 66 -2.58 15.41 -18.51
N LYS A 67 -3.85 15.19 -18.16
CA LYS A 67 -5.01 15.69 -18.92
C LYS A 67 -5.49 17.08 -18.48
N GLU A 68 -5.60 17.29 -17.17
CA GLU A 68 -6.27 18.44 -16.56
C GLU A 68 -5.27 19.44 -15.93
N GLY A 69 -4.03 19.00 -15.66
CA GLY A 69 -3.02 19.79 -14.94
C GLY A 69 -3.05 19.61 -13.43
N GLU A 70 -1.95 19.99 -12.75
CA GLU A 70 -1.73 19.74 -11.32
C GLU A 70 -2.74 20.44 -10.39
N ASP A 71 -3.22 21.63 -10.73
CA ASP A 71 -4.19 22.35 -9.89
C ASP A 71 -5.57 21.67 -9.81
N ALA A 72 -6.04 21.08 -10.91
CA ALA A 72 -7.36 20.45 -11.01
C ALA A 72 -7.47 19.11 -10.27
N VAL A 73 -6.33 18.53 -9.88
CA VAL A 73 -6.21 17.18 -9.32
C VAL A 73 -5.71 17.19 -7.88
N THR A 74 -5.67 18.37 -7.24
CA THR A 74 -5.26 18.54 -5.85
C THR A 74 -6.07 17.65 -4.90
N ASP A 75 -7.40 17.61 -5.05
CA ASP A 75 -8.28 16.72 -4.26
C ASP A 75 -7.96 15.23 -4.49
N ALA A 76 -7.70 14.85 -5.75
CA ALA A 76 -7.37 13.46 -6.09
C ALA A 76 -6.00 13.06 -5.52
N HIS A 77 -5.05 13.99 -5.50
CA HIS A 77 -3.75 13.80 -4.87
C HIS A 77 -3.87 13.65 -3.37
N ASP A 78 -4.63 14.50 -2.69
CA ASP A 78 -4.84 14.36 -1.24
C ASP A 78 -5.53 13.03 -0.90
N GLN A 79 -6.49 12.58 -1.72
CA GLN A 79 -7.07 11.26 -1.55
C GLN A 79 -6.06 10.13 -1.76
N ALA A 80 -5.29 10.16 -2.85
CA ALA A 80 -4.28 9.14 -3.15
C ALA A 80 -3.21 9.10 -2.05
N LYS A 81 -2.77 10.27 -1.56
CA LYS A 81 -1.81 10.41 -0.48
C LYS A 81 -2.35 9.86 0.83
N ASN A 82 -3.55 10.23 1.24
CA ASN A 82 -4.17 9.70 2.46
C ASN A 82 -4.30 8.17 2.39
N HIS A 83 -4.66 7.63 1.22
CA HIS A 83 -4.77 6.18 1.04
C HIS A 83 -3.41 5.49 1.08
N TRP A 84 -2.39 6.09 0.46
CA TRP A 84 -1.00 5.64 0.53
C TRP A 84 -0.48 5.63 1.98
N GLU A 85 -0.71 6.69 2.75
CA GLU A 85 -0.32 6.77 4.16
C GLU A 85 -1.03 5.72 5.02
N ALA A 86 -2.34 5.51 4.78
CA ALA A 86 -3.11 4.48 5.46
C ALA A 86 -2.59 3.07 5.17
N LEU A 87 -2.27 2.77 3.91
CA LEU A 87 -1.65 1.51 3.52
C LEU A 87 -0.32 1.31 4.23
N HIS A 88 0.54 2.33 4.24
CA HIS A 88 1.85 2.26 4.88
C HIS A 88 1.74 1.98 6.39
N ALA A 89 0.77 2.62 7.05
CA ALA A 89 0.46 2.37 8.45
C ALA A 89 -0.06 0.93 8.68
N ALA A 90 -0.93 0.45 7.81
CA ALA A 90 -1.50 -0.90 7.90
C ALA A 90 -0.43 -1.99 7.69
N VAL A 91 0.46 -1.81 6.71
CA VAL A 91 1.61 -2.70 6.47
C VAL A 91 2.54 -2.71 7.68
N ALA A 92 2.82 -1.54 8.27
CA ALA A 92 3.67 -1.45 9.45
C ALA A 92 3.05 -2.17 10.66
N ALA A 93 1.75 -2.00 10.90
CA ALA A 93 1.03 -2.69 11.96
C ALA A 93 1.01 -4.21 11.76
N TYR A 94 0.81 -4.65 10.51
CA TYR A 94 0.86 -6.06 10.16
C TYR A 94 2.24 -6.66 10.35
N ARG A 95 3.30 -5.97 9.92
CA ARG A 95 4.69 -6.38 10.16
C ARG A 95 4.98 -6.56 11.65
N ASP A 96 4.58 -5.59 12.48
CA ASP A 96 4.78 -5.64 13.93
C ASP A 96 4.03 -6.82 14.57
N HIS A 97 2.80 -7.07 14.13
CA HIS A 97 2.03 -8.22 14.62
C HIS A 97 2.65 -9.54 14.17
N LEU A 98 3.04 -9.66 12.91
CA LEU A 98 3.64 -10.86 12.36
C LEU A 98 4.99 -11.17 13.04
N ASP A 99 5.82 -10.16 13.31
CA ASP A 99 7.05 -10.33 14.08
C ASP A 99 6.78 -10.89 15.49
N LYS A 100 5.69 -10.45 16.15
CA LYS A 100 5.26 -10.96 17.45
C LYS A 100 4.62 -12.35 17.42
N SER A 101 3.91 -12.68 16.34
CA SER A 101 3.20 -13.96 16.20
C SER A 101 4.08 -15.10 15.71
N VAL A 102 5.17 -14.81 14.99
CA VAL A 102 6.09 -15.82 14.43
C VAL A 102 7.42 -15.91 15.22
N ALA A 103 7.56 -15.18 16.34
CA ALA A 103 8.70 -15.28 17.27
C ALA A 103 8.49 -16.38 18.34
#